data_AF-A0AAQ4R0M9-F1
#
_entry.id   AF-A0AAQ4R0M9-F1
#
_cell.length_a   1.000
_cell.length_b   1.000
_cell.length_c   1.000
_cell.angle_alpha   90.00
_cell.angle_beta   90.00
_cell.angle_gamma   90.00
#
_symmetry.space_group_name_H-M   'P 1'
#
loop_
_entity.id
_entity.type
_entity.pdbx_description
1 polymer ?
#
loop_
_entity_poly.entity_id
_entity_poly.type
_entity_poly.pdbx_seq_one_letter_code
_entity_poly.pdbx_strand_id
1 'polypeptide(L)'
;CLLYHVSTVFTGTIVTPVFVLKGRDLLLKLHADPPEGVLFVDWKINKTVTLVRIQLNGEQTVDPRFTGRVQFGENKFSVILKNVQEVDSGVYSAVAGTPTEDKLVAEYKVTVQGPVSPVELIVDGVDNSSASCDLHVTCRTHNAHISSTFRCVDRFCSQEGGERPEVTTSGASLQIYLLNSTIICNHSNQVHWIQDFNTAEQHCYPSTDSPSHRGWVIAVCILSAIVVVLIVWLYNDRRKRISSRSVDNVIYEAAQDETSAPQNPTNDVTYSSVKFHARSPQAAAATGRNQSESLYAEVKKPGRSFND
;
A
#
# COMPACT_ATOMS: atom_id res chain seq x y z
N CYS A 1 -34.69 -41.13 -19.80
CA CYS A 1 -35.12 -39.72 -19.91
C CYS A 1 -34.31 -39.04 -21.00
N LEU A 2 -34.91 -38.85 -22.18
CA LEU A 2 -34.36 -37.97 -23.21
C LEU A 2 -34.62 -36.52 -22.77
N LEU A 3 -33.56 -35.77 -22.52
CA LEU A 3 -33.63 -34.32 -22.25
C LEU A 3 -33.80 -33.62 -23.60
N TYR A 4 -35.03 -33.21 -23.89
CA TYR A 4 -35.31 -32.29 -24.99
C TYR A 4 -34.71 -30.91 -24.64
N HIS A 5 -33.66 -30.51 -25.36
CA HIS A 5 -33.26 -29.11 -25.42
C HIS A 5 -34.32 -28.33 -26.20
N VAL A 6 -35.28 -27.77 -25.49
CA VAL A 6 -36.14 -26.72 -26.05
C VAL A 6 -35.26 -25.48 -26.17
N SER A 7 -34.74 -25.24 -27.37
CA SER A 7 -34.10 -23.96 -27.70
C SER A 7 -35.21 -22.93 -27.86
N THR A 8 -35.53 -22.22 -26.77
CA THR A 8 -36.34 -21.01 -26.85
C THR A 8 -35.55 -19.96 -27.62
N VAL A 9 -35.91 -19.77 -28.89
CA VAL A 9 -35.47 -18.63 -29.69
C VAL A 9 -36.06 -17.38 -29.04
N PHE A 10 -35.26 -16.66 -28.25
CA PHE A 10 -35.61 -15.33 -27.79
C PHE A 10 -35.58 -14.38 -29.00
N THR A 11 -36.74 -14.09 -29.58
CA THR A 11 -36.94 -12.96 -30.51
C THR A 11 -37.07 -11.64 -29.73
N GLY A 12 -36.13 -11.37 -28.83
CA GLY A 12 -35.99 -10.08 -28.17
C GLY A 12 -34.85 -9.31 -28.82
N THR A 13 -35.09 -8.08 -29.28
CA THR A 13 -33.99 -7.15 -29.60
C THR A 13 -33.14 -6.97 -28.35
N ILE A 14 -31.91 -7.48 -28.36
CA ILE A 14 -30.98 -7.35 -27.24
C ILE A 14 -30.59 -5.88 -27.14
N VAL A 15 -31.20 -5.16 -26.20
CA VAL A 15 -30.81 -3.79 -25.88
C VAL A 15 -29.52 -3.84 -25.08
N THR A 16 -28.45 -3.23 -25.60
CA THR A 16 -27.14 -3.26 -24.94
C THR A 16 -27.12 -2.24 -23.79
N PRO A 17 -26.93 -2.65 -22.52
CA PRO A 17 -26.80 -1.71 -21.42
C PRO A 17 -25.44 -1.00 -21.48
N VAL A 18 -25.45 0.32 -21.29
CA VAL A 18 -24.24 1.15 -21.26
C VAL A 18 -24.31 2.06 -20.03
N PHE A 19 -23.30 1.97 -19.17
CA PHE A 19 -23.19 2.83 -17.99
C PHE A 19 -22.07 3.85 -18.22
N VAL A 20 -22.38 5.13 -17.97
CA VAL A 20 -21.42 6.23 -18.19
C VAL A 20 -21.33 7.11 -16.96
N LEU A 21 -20.11 7.47 -16.56
CA LEU A 21 -19.90 8.43 -15.50
C LEU A 21 -20.32 9.83 -15.96
N LYS A 22 -21.12 10.52 -15.15
CA LYS A 22 -21.54 11.91 -15.38
C LYS A 22 -20.35 12.79 -15.75
N GLY A 23 -20.53 13.59 -16.79
CA GLY A 23 -19.53 14.50 -17.34
C GLY A 23 -18.53 13.87 -18.32
N ARG A 24 -18.59 12.54 -18.55
CA ARG A 24 -17.80 11.87 -19.59
C ARG A 24 -18.51 11.91 -20.94
N ASP A 25 -17.83 11.38 -21.95
CA ASP A 25 -18.36 11.27 -23.30
C ASP A 25 -18.96 9.88 -23.53
N LEU A 26 -20.11 9.83 -24.19
CA LEU A 26 -20.79 8.60 -24.59
C LEU A 26 -20.53 8.33 -26.08
N LEU A 27 -19.98 7.16 -26.39
CA LEU A 27 -19.86 6.67 -27.77
C LEU A 27 -21.04 5.75 -28.10
N LEU A 28 -21.87 6.19 -29.04
CA LEU A 28 -22.92 5.42 -29.68
C LEU A 28 -22.37 4.87 -30.99
N LYS A 29 -21.79 3.67 -30.92
CA LYS A 29 -21.11 3.04 -32.06
C LYS A 29 -22.11 2.28 -32.93
N LEU A 30 -22.02 2.44 -34.24
CA LEU A 30 -22.68 1.55 -35.19
C LEU A 30 -21.73 0.38 -35.50
N HIS A 31 -22.06 -0.83 -35.05
CA HIS A 31 -21.20 -2.01 -35.20
C HIS A 31 -21.28 -2.66 -36.58
N ALA A 32 -22.45 -2.58 -37.22
CA ALA A 32 -22.65 -3.05 -38.59
C ALA A 32 -22.61 -1.87 -39.56
N ASP A 33 -22.22 -2.15 -40.80
CA ASP A 33 -22.45 -1.18 -41.87
C ASP A 33 -23.95 -0.91 -42.02
N PRO A 34 -24.35 0.31 -42.38
CA PRO A 34 -25.74 0.62 -42.66
C PRO A 34 -26.30 -0.30 -43.76
N PRO A 35 -27.62 -0.55 -43.75
CA PRO A 35 -28.26 -1.34 -44.80
C PRO A 35 -28.02 -0.73 -46.20
N GLU A 36 -28.03 -1.59 -47.21
CA GLU A 36 -27.96 -1.16 -48.60
C GLU A 36 -29.09 -0.16 -48.94
N GLY A 37 -28.75 0.89 -49.68
CA GLY A 37 -29.70 1.95 -50.02
C GLY A 37 -30.04 2.90 -48.86
N VAL A 38 -29.24 2.95 -47.78
CA VAL A 38 -29.45 3.92 -46.70
C VAL A 38 -29.45 5.35 -47.24
N LEU A 39 -30.45 6.13 -46.86
CA LEU A 39 -30.55 7.55 -47.20
C LEU A 39 -30.05 8.43 -46.05
N PHE A 40 -30.36 8.02 -44.81
CA PHE A 40 -29.91 8.68 -43.59
C PHE A 40 -29.92 7.71 -42.41
N VAL A 41 -29.23 8.07 -41.33
CA VAL A 41 -29.30 7.42 -40.02
C VAL A 41 -29.72 8.45 -38.98
N ASP A 42 -30.79 8.16 -38.25
CA ASP A 42 -31.25 8.93 -37.10
C ASP A 42 -30.84 8.25 -35.81
N TRP A 43 -30.08 8.96 -34.97
CA TRP A 43 -29.97 8.60 -33.57
C TRP A 43 -31.15 9.21 -32.80
N LYS A 44 -31.94 8.37 -32.15
CA LYS A 44 -33.14 8.76 -31.42
C LYS A 44 -33.00 8.45 -29.93
N ILE A 45 -33.50 9.33 -29.07
CA ILE A 45 -33.58 9.16 -27.63
C ILE A 45 -35.02 8.85 -27.25
N ASN A 46 -35.22 7.77 -26.48
CA ASN A 46 -36.50 7.27 -26.02
C ASN A 46 -37.54 7.15 -27.14
N LYS A 47 -37.09 6.83 -28.36
CA LYS A 47 -37.90 6.69 -29.59
C LYS A 47 -38.68 7.94 -30.02
N THR A 48 -38.51 9.08 -29.35
CA THR A 48 -39.31 10.29 -29.56
C THR A 48 -38.48 11.47 -30.08
N VAL A 49 -37.27 11.64 -29.56
CA VAL A 49 -36.39 12.76 -29.90
C VAL A 49 -35.34 12.29 -30.88
N THR A 50 -35.22 12.93 -32.05
CA THR A 50 -34.07 12.72 -32.93
C THR A 50 -32.91 13.57 -32.42
N LEU A 51 -31.91 12.94 -31.79
CA LEU A 51 -30.68 13.59 -31.32
C LEU A 51 -29.90 14.21 -32.49
N VAL A 52 -29.69 13.41 -33.54
CA VAL A 52 -29.01 13.82 -34.77
C VAL A 52 -29.47 12.95 -35.93
N ARG A 53 -29.67 13.60 -37.08
CA ARG A 53 -29.82 12.96 -38.39
C ARG A 53 -28.52 13.10 -39.16
N ILE A 54 -28.03 12.00 -39.71
CA ILE A 54 -26.83 11.93 -40.55
C ILE A 54 -27.24 11.43 -41.93
N GLN A 55 -27.17 12.28 -42.94
CA GLN A 55 -27.47 11.90 -44.32
C GLN A 55 -26.31 11.16 -44.97
N LEU A 56 -26.60 10.35 -46.00
CA LEU A 56 -25.57 9.59 -46.74
C LEU A 56 -24.49 10.51 -47.34
N ASN A 57 -24.88 11.71 -47.78
CA ASN A 57 -23.99 12.75 -48.31
C ASN A 57 -23.10 13.41 -47.24
N GLY A 58 -23.26 13.06 -45.97
CA GLY A 58 -22.51 13.60 -44.84
C GLY A 58 -23.12 14.81 -44.16
N GLU A 59 -24.24 15.35 -44.65
CA GLU A 59 -24.95 16.45 -44.00
C GLU A 59 -25.56 15.99 -42.66
N GLN A 60 -25.48 16.87 -41.66
CA GLN A 60 -25.87 16.55 -40.28
C GLN A 60 -26.85 17.58 -39.75
N THR A 61 -27.92 17.11 -39.11
CA THR A 61 -28.89 17.97 -38.44
C THR A 61 -29.00 17.52 -36.98
N VAL A 62 -28.48 18.35 -36.07
CA VAL A 62 -28.46 18.07 -34.62
C VAL A 62 -29.62 18.78 -33.94
N ASP A 63 -30.29 18.13 -32.99
CA ASP A 63 -31.32 18.76 -32.16
C ASP A 63 -30.72 19.95 -31.37
N PRO A 64 -31.39 21.11 -31.34
CA PRO A 64 -30.86 22.32 -30.68
C PRO A 64 -30.42 22.12 -29.23
N ARG A 65 -31.02 21.18 -28.49
CA ARG A 65 -30.66 20.89 -27.09
C ARG A 65 -29.29 20.20 -26.94
N PHE A 66 -28.75 19.67 -28.02
CA PHE A 66 -27.49 18.95 -28.06
C PHE A 66 -26.43 19.65 -28.93
N THR A 67 -26.74 20.85 -29.44
CA THR A 67 -25.78 21.67 -30.19
C THR A 67 -24.51 21.90 -29.38
N GLY A 68 -23.35 21.74 -30.02
CA GLY A 68 -22.03 21.83 -29.38
C GLY A 68 -21.62 20.62 -28.54
N ARG A 69 -22.53 19.66 -28.29
CA ARG A 69 -22.24 18.42 -27.56
C ARG A 69 -22.10 17.19 -28.46
N VAL A 70 -22.51 17.26 -29.72
CA VAL A 70 -22.43 16.12 -30.65
C VAL A 70 -21.16 16.18 -31.49
N GLN A 71 -20.42 15.07 -31.51
CA GLN A 71 -19.29 14.80 -32.40
C GLN A 71 -19.52 13.44 -33.09
N PHE A 72 -18.69 13.13 -34.10
CA PHE A 72 -18.81 11.91 -34.90
C PHE A 72 -17.60 11.00 -34.67
N GLY A 73 -17.85 9.69 -34.60
CA GLY A 73 -16.81 8.68 -34.47
C GLY A 73 -16.08 8.40 -35.79
N GLU A 74 -15.18 7.41 -35.77
CA GLU A 74 -14.46 6.96 -36.97
C GLU A 74 -15.40 6.47 -38.07
N ASN A 75 -16.43 5.71 -37.69
CA ASN A 75 -17.57 5.45 -38.57
C ASN A 75 -18.43 6.71 -38.61
N LYS A 76 -18.65 7.25 -39.81
CA LYS A 76 -19.43 8.47 -40.06
C LYS A 76 -20.86 8.47 -39.49
N PHE A 77 -21.42 7.31 -39.18
CA PHE A 77 -22.74 7.15 -38.57
C PHE A 77 -22.71 6.91 -37.05
N SER A 78 -21.52 6.76 -36.46
CA SER A 78 -21.35 6.68 -35.00
C SER A 78 -21.31 8.08 -34.38
N VAL A 79 -21.93 8.22 -33.22
CA VAL A 79 -22.10 9.51 -32.54
C VAL A 79 -21.37 9.49 -31.21
N ILE A 80 -20.65 10.57 -30.91
CA ILE A 80 -20.08 10.85 -29.60
C ILE A 80 -20.89 12.00 -28.99
N LEU A 81 -21.62 11.71 -27.92
CA LEU A 81 -22.29 12.73 -27.12
C LEU A 81 -21.39 13.15 -25.96
N LYS A 82 -20.95 14.41 -25.99
CA LYS A 82 -20.02 15.00 -25.02
C LYS A 82 -20.69 15.37 -23.71
N ASN A 83 -19.94 15.25 -22.61
CA ASN A 83 -20.32 15.75 -21.29
C ASN A 83 -21.75 15.32 -20.86
N VAL A 84 -22.01 14.01 -20.87
CA VAL A 84 -23.35 13.48 -20.58
C VAL A 84 -23.77 13.75 -19.13
N GLN A 85 -25.03 14.09 -18.94
CA GLN A 85 -25.66 14.32 -17.65
C GLN A 85 -26.66 13.21 -17.32
N GLU A 86 -27.08 13.11 -16.06
CA GLU A 86 -28.06 12.10 -15.62
C GLU A 86 -29.37 12.18 -16.43
N VAL A 87 -29.81 13.40 -16.78
CA VAL A 87 -30.98 13.66 -17.63
C VAL A 87 -30.83 13.18 -19.07
N ASP A 88 -29.61 12.92 -19.53
CA ASP A 88 -29.35 12.34 -20.84
C ASP A 88 -29.50 10.80 -20.82
N SER A 89 -29.83 10.18 -19.68
CA SER A 89 -30.12 8.74 -19.60
C SER A 89 -31.38 8.38 -20.41
N GLY A 90 -31.37 7.21 -21.04
CA GLY A 90 -32.49 6.76 -21.87
C GLY A 90 -32.12 5.65 -22.83
N VAL A 91 -33.08 5.27 -23.66
CA VAL A 91 -32.86 4.32 -24.75
C VAL A 91 -32.45 5.09 -25.99
N TYR A 92 -31.23 4.83 -26.47
CA TYR A 92 -30.68 5.40 -27.69
C TYR A 92 -30.80 4.39 -28.81
N SER A 93 -31.53 4.74 -29.87
CA SER A 93 -31.80 3.86 -31.00
C SER A 93 -31.24 4.50 -32.28
N ALA A 94 -30.47 3.76 -33.07
CA ALA A 94 -30.11 4.17 -34.42
C ALA A 94 -31.10 3.58 -35.41
N VAL A 95 -31.74 4.44 -36.20
CA VAL A 95 -32.73 4.07 -37.22
C VAL A 95 -32.20 4.48 -38.59
N ALA A 96 -31.98 3.51 -39.47
CA ALA A 96 -31.56 3.72 -40.85
C ALA A 96 -32.79 3.83 -41.75
N GLY A 97 -32.96 4.99 -42.40
CA GLY A 97 -34.01 5.19 -43.40
C GLY A 97 -33.58 4.64 -44.75
N THR A 98 -34.43 3.80 -45.36
CA THR A 98 -34.24 3.28 -46.73
C THR A 98 -35.45 3.64 -47.60
N PRO A 99 -35.38 3.50 -48.93
CA PRO A 99 -36.53 3.78 -49.81
C PRO A 99 -37.77 2.92 -49.51
N THR A 100 -37.58 1.74 -48.90
CA THR A 100 -38.67 0.82 -48.59
C THR A 100 -39.22 1.02 -47.18
N GLU A 101 -38.34 1.10 -46.18
CA GLU A 101 -38.73 1.20 -44.76
C GLU A 101 -37.58 1.68 -43.87
N ASP A 102 -37.94 2.16 -42.68
CA ASP A 102 -36.99 2.46 -41.61
C ASP A 102 -36.59 1.18 -40.87
N LYS A 103 -35.28 0.97 -40.67
CA LYS A 103 -34.74 -0.21 -39.99
C LYS A 103 -33.99 0.19 -38.72
N LEU A 104 -34.30 -0.48 -37.60
CA LEU A 104 -33.52 -0.35 -36.37
C LEU A 104 -32.17 -1.06 -36.53
N VAL A 105 -31.07 -0.33 -36.40
CA VAL A 105 -29.70 -0.84 -36.66
C VAL A 105 -28.80 -0.86 -35.42
N ALA A 106 -29.17 -0.14 -34.36
CA ALA A 106 -28.56 -0.28 -33.03
C ALA A 106 -29.53 0.20 -31.94
N GLU A 107 -29.43 -0.38 -30.74
CA GLU A 107 -30.19 0.10 -29.58
C GLU A 107 -29.37 -0.08 -28.29
N TYR A 108 -29.25 1.01 -27.52
CA TYR A 108 -28.50 1.08 -26.27
C TYR A 108 -29.41 1.57 -25.14
N LYS A 109 -29.36 0.91 -23.98
CA LYS A 109 -29.96 1.43 -22.75
C LYS A 109 -28.86 2.14 -21.97
N VAL A 110 -28.81 3.46 -22.12
CA VAL A 110 -27.79 4.30 -21.50
C VAL A 110 -28.26 4.75 -20.12
N THR A 111 -27.43 4.48 -19.11
CA THR A 111 -27.63 4.95 -17.74
C THR A 111 -26.42 5.80 -17.35
N VAL A 112 -26.64 7.10 -17.19
CA VAL A 112 -25.61 8.03 -16.73
C VAL A 112 -25.71 8.13 -15.22
N GLN A 113 -24.61 7.85 -14.52
CA GLN A 113 -24.54 7.86 -13.06
C GLN A 113 -23.51 8.87 -12.57
N GLY A 114 -23.86 9.58 -11.50
CA GLY A 114 -22.90 10.39 -10.76
C GLY A 114 -21.85 9.54 -10.02
N PRO A 115 -20.73 10.15 -9.59
CA PRO A 115 -19.82 9.49 -8.66
C PRO A 115 -20.54 9.20 -7.35
N VAL A 116 -20.21 8.06 -6.75
CA VAL A 116 -20.68 7.72 -5.40
C VAL A 116 -20.10 8.66 -4.34
N SER A 117 -20.81 8.86 -3.23
CA SER A 117 -20.33 9.68 -2.12
C SER A 117 -19.20 8.99 -1.34
N PRO A 118 -18.34 9.76 -0.64
CA PRO A 118 -17.37 9.20 0.30
C PRO A 118 -18.03 8.28 1.33
N VAL A 119 -17.25 7.33 1.80
CA VAL A 119 -17.65 6.29 2.74
C VAL A 119 -16.82 6.43 4.01
N GLU A 120 -17.44 6.14 5.14
CA GLU A 120 -16.86 6.15 6.48
C GLU A 120 -16.97 4.75 7.06
N LEU A 121 -15.82 4.19 7.44
CA LEU A 121 -15.69 2.91 8.10
C LEU A 121 -15.41 3.10 9.60
N ILE A 122 -16.34 2.63 10.43
CA ILE A 122 -16.23 2.67 11.89
C ILE A 122 -16.03 1.24 12.37
N VAL A 123 -14.98 1.01 13.16
CA VAL A 123 -14.63 -0.31 13.72
C VAL A 123 -14.54 -0.20 15.23
N ASP A 124 -15.49 -0.84 15.92
CA ASP A 124 -15.57 -0.89 17.36
C ASP A 124 -15.25 -2.31 17.86
N GLY A 125 -14.35 -2.42 18.83
CA GLY A 125 -14.07 -3.70 19.49
C GLY A 125 -15.19 -4.02 20.47
N VAL A 126 -15.80 -5.20 20.34
CA VAL A 126 -16.87 -5.65 21.25
C VAL A 126 -16.25 -6.43 22.41
N ASP A 127 -15.45 -7.44 22.10
CA ASP A 127 -14.73 -8.26 23.06
C ASP A 127 -13.34 -8.56 22.51
N ASN A 128 -12.30 -8.01 23.15
CA ASN A 128 -10.91 -8.30 22.82
C ASN A 128 -10.28 -9.21 23.86
N SER A 129 -10.76 -10.46 23.93
CA SER A 129 -10.16 -11.49 24.78
C SER A 129 -9.08 -12.26 24.00
N SER A 130 -8.16 -12.94 24.69
CA SER A 130 -7.11 -13.72 24.03
C SER A 130 -7.61 -14.90 23.18
N ALA A 131 -8.91 -15.22 23.24
CA ALA A 131 -9.50 -16.40 22.61
C ALA A 131 -10.25 -16.11 21.30
N SER A 132 -10.74 -14.88 21.11
CA SER A 132 -11.49 -14.48 19.91
C SER A 132 -11.48 -12.96 19.77
N CYS A 133 -11.26 -12.45 18.56
CA CYS A 133 -11.43 -11.03 18.28
C CYS A 133 -12.81 -10.79 17.64
N ASP A 134 -13.68 -10.08 18.37
CA ASP A 134 -15.00 -9.69 17.89
C ASP A 134 -15.07 -8.19 17.64
N LEU A 135 -15.30 -7.82 16.38
CA LEU A 135 -15.38 -6.45 15.91
C LEU A 135 -16.78 -6.17 15.38
N HIS A 136 -17.37 -5.06 15.85
CA HIS A 136 -18.56 -4.48 15.27
C HIS A 136 -18.12 -3.43 14.25
N VAL A 137 -18.48 -3.64 13.00
CA VAL A 137 -18.06 -2.81 11.87
C VAL A 137 -19.30 -2.13 11.31
N THR A 138 -19.27 -0.81 11.28
CA THR A 138 -20.28 -0.01 10.59
C THR A 138 -19.66 0.63 9.37
N CYS A 139 -20.23 0.37 8.19
CA CYS A 139 -19.90 1.14 7.02
C CYS A 139 -21.08 1.98 6.58
N ARG A 140 -20.85 3.28 6.41
CA ARG A 140 -21.89 4.20 5.98
C ARG A 140 -21.35 5.25 5.03
N THR A 141 -22.26 5.81 4.25
CA THR A 141 -21.97 7.06 3.52
C THR A 141 -21.97 8.25 4.48
N HIS A 142 -21.19 9.30 4.20
CA HIS A 142 -21.12 10.50 5.07
C HIS A 142 -22.48 11.15 5.36
N ASN A 143 -23.42 11.08 4.41
CA ASN A 143 -24.78 11.61 4.57
C ASN A 143 -25.77 10.56 5.12
N ALA A 144 -25.27 9.40 5.55
CA ALA A 144 -26.03 8.26 6.05
C ALA A 144 -27.20 7.82 5.13
N HIS A 145 -27.07 8.01 3.82
CA HIS A 145 -28.11 7.59 2.86
C HIS A 145 -28.18 6.06 2.71
N ILE A 146 -27.06 5.40 2.98
CA ILE A 146 -26.87 3.95 3.01
C ILE A 146 -25.94 3.66 4.18
N SER A 147 -26.26 2.63 4.97
CA SER A 147 -25.48 2.20 6.12
C SER A 147 -25.69 0.71 6.38
N SER A 148 -24.60 -0.04 6.49
CA SER A 148 -24.67 -1.47 6.79
C SER A 148 -23.71 -1.84 7.92
N THR A 149 -24.21 -2.68 8.83
CA THR A 149 -23.48 -3.16 10.00
C THR A 149 -23.11 -4.64 9.82
N PHE A 150 -21.88 -4.94 10.22
CA PHE A 150 -21.27 -6.25 10.06
C PHE A 150 -20.59 -6.63 11.36
N ARG A 151 -20.68 -7.92 11.69
CA ARG A 151 -19.90 -8.51 12.77
C ARG A 151 -18.75 -9.28 12.18
N CYS A 152 -17.53 -8.97 12.60
CA CYS A 152 -16.34 -9.69 12.21
C CYS A 152 -15.81 -10.49 13.38
N VAL A 153 -15.78 -11.82 13.24
CA VAL A 153 -15.19 -12.74 14.22
C VAL A 153 -13.93 -13.35 13.61
N ASP A 154 -12.80 -13.10 14.27
CA ASP A 154 -11.44 -13.46 13.82
C ASP A 154 -11.09 -12.94 12.41
N ARG A 155 -11.40 -13.72 11.36
CA ARG A 155 -11.14 -13.38 9.94
C ARG A 155 -12.38 -13.45 9.05
N PHE A 156 -13.56 -13.56 9.64
CA PHE A 156 -14.81 -13.70 8.89
C PHE A 156 -15.76 -12.57 9.28
N CYS A 157 -16.17 -11.78 8.30
CA CYS A 157 -17.17 -10.73 8.47
C CYS A 157 -18.49 -11.18 7.86
N SER A 158 -19.57 -11.04 8.61
CA SER A 158 -20.94 -11.30 8.16
C SER A 158 -21.83 -10.10 8.43
N GLN A 159 -22.74 -9.82 7.50
CA GLN A 159 -23.72 -8.74 7.68
C GLN A 159 -24.73 -9.15 8.75
N GLU A 160 -25.00 -8.26 9.70
CA GLU A 160 -26.00 -8.51 10.73
C GLU A 160 -27.40 -8.47 10.09
N GLY A 161 -28.21 -9.51 10.29
CA GLY A 161 -29.57 -9.59 9.74
C GLY A 161 -29.76 -10.34 8.41
N GLY A 162 -28.72 -10.97 7.85
CA GLY A 162 -28.89 -12.05 6.86
C GLY A 162 -29.45 -11.67 5.47
N GLU A 163 -29.40 -10.40 5.07
CA GLU A 163 -29.84 -9.96 3.73
C GLU A 163 -28.75 -9.20 2.96
N ARG A 164 -28.96 -9.10 1.64
CA ARG A 164 -28.02 -8.59 0.62
C ARG A 164 -27.50 -7.17 0.93
N PRO A 165 -26.35 -6.78 0.35
CA PRO A 165 -25.84 -5.42 0.46
C PRO A 165 -26.92 -4.39 0.14
N GLU A 166 -26.99 -3.32 0.95
CA GLU A 166 -28.00 -2.28 0.80
C GLU A 166 -27.77 -1.54 -0.54
N VAL A 167 -28.80 -1.52 -1.39
CA VAL A 167 -28.75 -0.93 -2.74
C VAL A 167 -29.66 0.29 -2.80
N THR A 168 -29.14 1.41 -3.27
CA THR A 168 -29.96 2.62 -3.52
C THR A 168 -30.76 2.53 -4.81
N THR A 169 -31.74 3.42 -4.91
CA THR A 169 -32.45 3.73 -6.16
C THR A 169 -31.50 4.11 -7.31
N SER A 170 -30.30 4.63 -7.01
CA SER A 170 -29.27 4.95 -8.00
C SER A 170 -28.46 3.75 -8.52
N GLY A 171 -28.64 2.56 -7.91
CA GLY A 171 -27.87 1.35 -8.23
C GLY A 171 -26.49 1.29 -7.54
N ALA A 172 -26.23 2.20 -6.60
CA ALA A 172 -25.04 2.15 -5.74
C ALA A 172 -25.26 1.21 -4.56
N SER A 173 -24.19 0.53 -4.12
CA SER A 173 -24.22 -0.45 -3.02
C SER A 173 -23.00 -0.33 -2.11
N LEU A 174 -23.18 -0.70 -0.84
CA LEU A 174 -22.08 -0.88 0.12
C LEU A 174 -21.68 -2.35 0.21
N GLN A 175 -20.39 -2.63 0.10
CA GLN A 175 -19.81 -3.96 0.24
C GLN A 175 -18.68 -3.91 1.26
N ILE A 176 -18.73 -4.77 2.27
CA ILE A 176 -17.63 -4.96 3.21
C ILE A 176 -16.96 -6.30 2.94
N TYR A 177 -15.63 -6.32 2.96
CA TYR A 177 -14.85 -7.54 2.92
C TYR A 177 -13.54 -7.37 3.70
N LEU A 178 -12.97 -8.50 4.12
CA LEU A 178 -11.69 -8.57 4.81
C LEU A 178 -10.60 -9.02 3.85
N LEU A 179 -9.52 -8.26 3.74
CA LEU A 179 -8.34 -8.59 2.95
C LEU A 179 -7.08 -8.39 3.77
N ASN A 180 -6.30 -9.45 4.03
CA ASN A 180 -5.05 -9.38 4.79
C ASN A 180 -5.18 -8.62 6.13
N SER A 181 -6.14 -9.02 6.97
CA SER A 181 -6.45 -8.34 8.25
C SER A 181 -6.87 -6.87 8.13
N THR A 182 -7.19 -6.38 6.93
CA THR A 182 -7.73 -5.03 6.70
C THR A 182 -9.21 -5.15 6.34
N ILE A 183 -10.05 -4.50 7.13
CA ILE A 183 -11.48 -4.37 6.85
C ILE A 183 -11.60 -3.25 5.81
N ILE A 184 -12.23 -3.56 4.68
CA ILE A 184 -12.45 -2.61 3.59
C ILE A 184 -13.95 -2.45 3.44
N CYS A 185 -14.41 -1.21 3.47
CA CYS A 185 -15.73 -0.88 2.96
C CYS A 185 -15.62 -0.21 1.61
N ASN A 186 -16.37 -0.75 0.64
CA ASN A 186 -16.47 -0.26 -0.71
C ASN A 186 -17.87 0.27 -0.97
N HIS A 187 -17.98 1.55 -1.30
CA HIS A 187 -19.17 2.13 -1.90
C HIS A 187 -18.97 2.18 -3.41
N SER A 188 -19.82 1.49 -4.16
CA SER A 188 -19.68 1.44 -5.62
C SER A 188 -21.01 1.44 -6.35
N ASN A 189 -21.00 2.01 -7.56
CA ASN A 189 -22.02 1.83 -8.59
C ASN A 189 -21.34 1.24 -9.84
N GLN A 190 -22.02 1.26 -10.99
CA GLN A 190 -21.50 0.60 -12.20
C GLN A 190 -20.32 1.34 -12.84
N VAL A 191 -20.05 2.59 -12.44
CA VAL A 191 -19.07 3.49 -13.10
C VAL A 191 -18.05 4.10 -12.16
N HIS A 192 -18.28 4.05 -10.84
CA HIS A 192 -17.43 4.68 -9.84
C HIS A 192 -17.46 3.89 -8.54
N TRP A 193 -16.32 3.88 -7.84
CA TRP A 193 -16.18 3.27 -6.53
C TRP A 193 -15.25 4.11 -5.64
N ILE A 194 -15.52 4.11 -4.33
CA ILE A 194 -14.70 4.72 -3.29
C ILE A 194 -14.61 3.73 -2.14
N GLN A 195 -13.44 3.64 -1.52
CA GLN A 195 -13.19 2.76 -0.38
C GLN A 195 -12.70 3.55 0.83
N ASP A 196 -13.04 3.02 2.00
CA ASP A 196 -12.39 3.33 3.27
C ASP A 196 -11.95 2.02 3.92
N PHE A 197 -10.88 2.06 4.70
CA PHE A 197 -10.25 0.86 5.23
C PHE A 197 -9.68 1.09 6.62
N ASN A 198 -9.71 0.03 7.43
CA ASN A 198 -9.15 0.02 8.77
C ASN A 198 -8.48 -1.33 9.05
N THR A 199 -7.31 -1.31 9.67
CA THR A 199 -6.54 -2.51 10.00
C THR A 199 -7.11 -3.16 11.27
N ALA A 200 -7.72 -4.33 11.11
CA ALA A 200 -8.31 -5.09 12.22
C ALA A 200 -7.27 -5.44 13.31
N GLU A 201 -5.99 -5.61 12.93
CA GLU A 201 -4.91 -5.94 13.86
C GLU A 201 -4.70 -4.87 14.93
N GLN A 202 -4.94 -3.59 14.63
CA GLN A 202 -4.84 -2.51 15.63
C GLN A 202 -5.90 -2.63 16.73
N HIS A 203 -7.07 -3.19 16.38
CA HIS A 203 -8.19 -3.36 17.30
C HIS A 203 -8.09 -4.69 18.07
N CYS A 204 -7.63 -5.77 17.43
CA CYS A 204 -7.47 -7.08 18.06
C CYS A 204 -6.17 -7.22 18.88
N TYR A 205 -5.09 -6.61 18.41
CA TYR A 205 -3.77 -6.66 19.05
C TYR A 205 -3.22 -5.24 19.18
N PRO A 206 -3.82 -4.39 20.04
CA PRO A 206 -3.22 -3.10 20.36
C PRO A 206 -1.79 -3.39 20.82
N SER A 207 -0.81 -2.84 20.10
CA SER A 207 0.59 -3.12 20.38
C SER A 207 0.84 -2.83 21.85
N THR A 208 1.06 -3.89 22.64
CA THR A 208 1.59 -3.72 23.98
C THR A 208 3.01 -3.23 23.75
N ASP A 209 3.20 -1.91 23.84
CA ASP A 209 4.50 -1.32 24.11
C ASP A 209 4.96 -1.89 25.44
N SER A 210 5.49 -3.11 25.38
CA SER A 210 6.18 -3.76 26.47
C SER A 210 7.38 -2.88 26.75
N PRO A 211 7.64 -2.47 28.01
CA PRO A 211 8.74 -1.57 28.33
C PRO A 211 10.00 -2.14 27.70
N SER A 212 10.58 -1.38 26.77
CA SER A 212 11.53 -1.89 25.80
C SER A 212 12.55 -2.82 26.49
N HIS A 213 12.63 -4.07 26.02
CA HIS A 213 13.70 -4.98 26.44
C HIS A 213 15.09 -4.31 26.28
N ARG A 214 15.20 -3.36 25.34
CA ARG A 214 16.36 -2.47 25.18
C ARG A 214 16.67 -1.64 26.43
N GLY A 215 15.67 -1.03 27.08
CA GLY A 215 15.88 -0.22 28.28
C GLY A 215 16.43 -1.04 29.45
N TRP A 216 15.90 -2.26 29.65
CA TRP A 216 16.40 -3.19 30.66
C TRP A 216 17.82 -3.69 30.37
N VAL A 217 18.12 -4.02 29.11
CA VAL A 217 19.48 -4.43 28.70
C VAL A 217 20.48 -3.31 28.93
N ILE A 218 20.14 -2.06 28.58
CA ILE A 218 21.00 -0.90 28.81
C ILE A 218 21.24 -0.67 30.31
N ALA A 219 20.20 -0.77 31.15
CA ALA A 219 20.33 -0.61 32.60
C ALA A 219 21.27 -1.66 33.21
N VAL A 220 21.16 -2.92 32.79
CA VAL A 220 22.04 -4.02 33.23
C VAL A 220 23.49 -3.80 32.79
N CYS A 221 23.71 -3.32 31.55
CA CYS A 221 25.05 -3.00 31.06
C CYS A 221 25.70 -1.84 31.82
N ILE A 222 24.94 -0.81 32.21
CA ILE A 222 25.46 0.31 33.00
C ILE A 222 25.84 -0.15 34.40
N LEU A 223 24.99 -0.96 35.04
CA LEU A 223 25.27 -1.51 36.38
C LEU A 223 26.52 -2.39 36.38
N SER A 224 26.70 -3.24 35.37
CA SER A 224 27.90 -4.11 35.29
C SER A 224 29.18 -3.30 35.08
N ALA A 225 29.15 -2.24 34.25
CA ALA A 225 30.29 -1.35 34.06
C ALA A 225 30.70 -0.62 35.35
N ILE A 226 29.72 -0.13 36.12
CA ILE A 226 29.99 0.53 37.42
C ILE A 226 30.66 -0.44 38.40
N VAL A 227 30.19 -1.68 38.48
CA VAL A 227 30.78 -2.71 39.35
C VAL A 227 32.24 -2.99 38.97
N VAL A 228 32.54 -3.11 37.67
CA VAL A 228 33.92 -3.33 37.20
C VAL A 228 34.82 -2.15 37.57
N VAL A 229 34.36 -0.91 37.39
CA VAL A 229 35.12 0.28 37.78
C VAL A 229 35.40 0.30 39.28
N LEU A 230 34.42 -0.05 40.11
CA LEU A 230 34.59 -0.15 41.56
C LEU A 230 35.61 -1.23 41.94
N ILE A 231 35.59 -2.39 41.30
CA ILE A 231 36.57 -3.46 41.54
C ILE A 231 37.99 -3.00 41.17
N VAL A 232 38.16 -2.36 40.01
CA VAL A 232 39.45 -1.82 39.57
C VAL A 232 39.93 -0.72 40.51
N TRP A 233 39.04 0.16 40.96
CA TRP A 233 39.36 1.21 41.92
C TRP A 233 39.81 0.63 43.26
N LEU A 234 39.08 -0.35 43.81
CA LEU A 234 39.45 -1.04 45.04
C LEU A 234 40.78 -1.81 44.90
N TYR A 235 41.03 -2.42 43.75
CA TYR A 235 42.30 -3.08 43.47
C TYR A 235 43.47 -2.09 43.45
N ASN A 236 43.30 -0.96 42.78
CA ASN A 236 44.31 0.09 42.70
C ASN A 236 44.52 0.79 44.06
N ASP A 237 43.47 1.00 44.84
CA ASP A 237 43.57 1.55 46.19
C ASP A 237 44.35 0.60 47.12
N ARG A 238 44.03 -0.70 47.08
CA ARG A 238 44.79 -1.73 47.81
C ARG A 238 46.25 -1.76 47.35
N ARG A 239 46.51 -1.68 46.04
CA ARG A 239 47.89 -1.66 45.49
C ARG A 239 48.66 -0.42 45.94
N LYS A 240 48.03 0.77 45.95
CA LYS A 240 48.64 2.00 46.48
C LYS A 240 48.95 1.89 47.97
N ARG A 241 48.05 1.32 48.78
CA ARG A 241 48.29 1.09 50.21
C ARG A 241 49.44 0.10 50.47
N ILE A 242 49.60 -0.93 49.64
CA ILE A 242 50.72 -1.87 49.73
C ILE A 242 52.05 -1.21 49.30
N SER A 243 52.03 -0.38 48.27
CA SER A 243 53.22 0.36 47.80
C SER A 243 53.70 1.40 48.82
N SER A 244 52.79 2.12 49.50
CA SER A 244 53.17 3.08 50.56
C SER A 244 53.87 2.38 51.73
N ARG A 245 53.36 1.19 52.12
CA ARG A 245 53.93 0.38 53.20
C ARG A 245 55.32 -0.18 52.86
N SER A 246 55.61 -0.37 51.57
CA SER A 246 56.93 -0.76 51.07
C SER A 246 57.93 0.40 51.07
N VAL A 247 57.49 1.65 50.82
CA VAL A 247 58.38 2.83 50.86
C VAL A 247 58.79 3.15 52.29
N ASP A 248 57.87 3.04 53.26
CA ASP A 248 58.18 3.25 54.68
C ASP A 248 59.23 2.23 55.18
N ASN A 249 59.13 0.96 54.78
CA ASN A 249 60.09 -0.09 55.18
C ASN A 249 61.51 0.14 54.61
N VAL A 250 61.63 0.67 53.39
CA VAL A 250 62.93 0.98 52.77
C VAL A 250 63.62 2.18 53.45
N ILE A 251 62.85 3.12 54.01
CA ILE A 251 63.40 4.25 54.77
C ILE A 251 64.02 3.81 56.11
N TYR A 252 63.47 2.76 56.75
CA TYR A 252 64.04 2.22 57.98
C TYR A 252 65.31 1.37 57.75
N GLU A 253 65.42 0.65 56.62
CA GLU A 253 66.62 -0.16 56.30
C GLU A 253 67.81 0.70 55.84
N ALA A 254 67.59 1.88 55.25
CA ALA A 254 68.68 2.78 54.82
C ALA A 254 69.39 3.52 55.97
N ALA A 255 68.90 3.41 57.22
CA ALA A 255 69.50 4.07 58.39
C ALA A 255 70.48 3.19 59.19
N GLN A 256 70.70 1.93 58.79
CA GLN A 256 71.65 1.01 59.43
C GLN A 256 72.60 0.40 58.41
N ASP A 257 73.47 1.20 57.78
CA ASP A 257 74.82 0.70 57.47
C ASP A 257 75.77 1.88 57.17
N GLU A 258 76.60 2.26 58.15
CA GLU A 258 77.83 3.00 57.92
C GLU A 258 78.98 2.38 58.73
N THR A 259 80.12 2.23 58.04
CA THR A 259 81.48 1.83 58.49
C THR A 259 81.79 0.35 58.24
N SER A 260 82.54 -0.06 57.21
CA SER A 260 83.90 0.41 56.86
C SER A 260 84.31 0.13 55.38
N ALA A 261 85.10 1.06 54.82
CA ALA A 261 85.69 1.13 53.46
C ALA A 261 86.94 0.22 53.24
N PRO A 262 87.65 0.25 52.07
CA PRO A 262 87.23 0.21 50.66
C PRO A 262 88.04 -0.82 49.81
N GLN A 263 87.57 -1.18 48.59
CA GLN A 263 88.47 -1.44 47.43
C GLN A 263 87.71 -1.42 46.07
N ASN A 264 88.46 -1.00 45.03
CA ASN A 264 88.15 -0.45 43.69
C ASN A 264 87.22 -1.28 42.73
N PRO A 265 86.68 -0.66 41.64
CA PRO A 265 85.49 -1.12 40.93
C PRO A 265 85.79 -1.98 39.71
N THR A 266 84.82 -2.80 39.30
CA THR A 266 84.71 -3.22 37.91
C THR A 266 83.23 -3.30 37.54
N ASN A 267 82.85 -2.43 36.61
CA ASN A 267 81.50 -2.29 36.07
C ASN A 267 81.14 -3.53 35.25
N ASP A 268 79.94 -4.06 35.41
CA ASP A 268 79.32 -4.78 34.29
C ASP A 268 77.80 -4.56 34.25
N VAL A 269 77.35 -4.06 33.10
CA VAL A 269 75.96 -3.72 32.78
C VAL A 269 75.45 -4.81 31.86
N THR A 270 74.64 -5.73 32.39
CA THR A 270 74.06 -6.80 31.58
C THR A 270 72.69 -6.40 31.03
N TYR A 271 72.64 -6.07 29.75
CA TYR A 271 71.41 -6.01 28.95
C TYR A 271 70.82 -7.41 28.77
N SER A 272 69.49 -7.55 28.89
CA SER A 272 68.78 -8.74 28.39
C SER A 272 68.00 -8.40 27.13
N SER A 273 68.29 -9.13 26.05
CA SER A 273 67.69 -9.01 24.73
C SER A 273 66.45 -9.90 24.61
N VAL A 274 65.42 -9.39 23.93
CA VAL A 274 64.17 -10.12 23.64
C VAL A 274 64.39 -11.02 22.43
N LYS A 275 64.26 -12.34 22.61
CA LYS A 275 64.21 -13.33 21.52
C LYS A 275 62.79 -13.41 20.96
N PHE A 276 62.65 -13.12 19.67
CA PHE A 276 61.47 -13.53 18.90
C PHE A 276 61.71 -14.92 18.31
N HIS A 277 60.77 -15.84 18.54
CA HIS A 277 60.75 -17.12 17.84
C HIS A 277 59.92 -17.00 16.56
N ALA A 278 60.54 -17.33 15.43
CA ALA A 278 59.88 -17.50 14.15
C ALA A 278 60.17 -18.88 13.55
N ARG A 279 59.08 -19.49 13.03
CA ARG A 279 58.97 -20.51 11.96
C ARG A 279 59.39 -21.96 12.29
N SER A 280 58.81 -23.02 11.72
CA SER A 280 58.12 -23.20 10.41
C SER A 280 57.36 -24.56 10.33
N PRO A 281 56.87 -25.09 9.17
CA PRO A 281 55.51 -25.62 9.02
C PRO A 281 55.45 -27.11 8.61
N GLN A 282 54.25 -27.68 8.46
CA GLN A 282 54.00 -28.77 7.50
C GLN A 282 52.53 -28.86 7.12
N ALA A 283 52.30 -29.21 5.85
CA ALA A 283 51.07 -29.00 5.07
C ALA A 283 50.35 -30.32 4.74
N ALA A 284 49.04 -30.24 4.50
CA ALA A 284 48.28 -30.99 3.48
C ALA A 284 46.80 -30.48 3.54
N ALA A 285 46.34 -29.65 2.59
CA ALA A 285 45.79 -29.99 1.28
C ALA A 285 44.27 -30.30 1.29
N ALA A 286 43.46 -29.33 0.84
CA ALA A 286 42.28 -29.54 -0.02
C ALA A 286 41.70 -28.17 -0.49
N THR A 287 41.83 -27.91 -1.81
CA THR A 287 40.85 -27.30 -2.74
C THR A 287 39.57 -26.69 -2.15
N GLY A 288 39.07 -25.51 -2.51
CA GLY A 288 39.39 -24.55 -3.56
C GLY A 288 38.20 -23.60 -3.79
N ARG A 289 38.49 -22.30 -3.80
CA ARG A 289 37.84 -21.20 -4.55
C ARG A 289 36.36 -20.83 -4.25
N ASN A 290 36.16 -19.66 -3.62
CA ASN A 290 35.50 -18.56 -4.32
C ASN A 290 35.96 -17.17 -3.82
N GLN A 291 36.21 -16.30 -4.80
CA GLN A 291 36.43 -14.84 -4.73
C GLN A 291 35.27 -14.14 -3.97
N SER A 292 35.31 -12.92 -3.45
CA SER A 292 36.28 -11.83 -3.29
C SER A 292 35.51 -10.73 -2.55
N GLU A 293 36.09 -10.02 -1.59
CA GLU A 293 35.61 -8.67 -1.27
C GLU A 293 36.74 -7.84 -0.64
N SER A 294 37.17 -6.83 -1.39
CA SER A 294 38.13 -5.81 -1.00
C SER A 294 37.41 -4.71 -0.22
N LEU A 295 37.77 -4.52 1.06
CA LEU A 295 37.33 -3.33 1.82
C LEU A 295 38.42 -2.25 1.75
N TYR A 296 38.08 -1.15 1.10
CA TYR A 296 38.84 0.10 1.06
C TYR A 296 38.65 0.87 2.37
N ALA A 297 39.69 1.59 2.80
CA ALA A 297 39.58 2.64 3.81
C ALA A 297 39.95 3.99 3.14
N GLU A 298 38.95 4.85 2.92
CA GLU A 298 39.13 6.24 2.51
C GLU A 298 39.29 7.12 3.75
N VAL A 299 40.38 7.88 3.84
CA VAL A 299 40.62 8.85 4.92
C VAL A 299 40.51 10.25 4.33
N LYS A 300 39.37 10.92 4.55
CA LYS A 300 39.21 12.36 4.32
C LYS A 300 39.60 13.14 5.57
N LYS A 301 40.57 14.06 5.44
CA LYS A 301 40.90 15.06 6.47
C LYS A 301 40.42 16.45 6.04
N PRO A 302 40.01 17.28 7.02
CA PRO A 302 39.26 18.52 6.77
C PRO A 302 40.17 19.64 6.25
N GLY A 303 39.72 20.33 5.20
CA GLY A 303 40.33 21.57 4.74
C GLY A 303 39.42 22.75 5.07
N ARG A 304 39.79 23.55 6.09
CA ARG A 304 39.46 24.97 6.15
C ARG A 304 40.35 25.69 7.17
N SER A 305 41.18 26.58 6.66
CA SER A 305 41.47 27.87 7.30
C SER A 305 41.67 28.88 6.19
N PHE A 306 40.85 29.92 6.21
CA PHE A 306 41.17 31.22 5.62
C PHE A 306 42.37 31.81 6.37
N ASN A 307 43.20 32.58 5.67
CA ASN A 307 43.78 33.84 6.11
C ASN A 307 44.42 34.53 4.89
N ASP A 308 43.99 35.78 4.68
CA ASP A 308 44.50 36.89 3.86
C ASP A 308 45.02 36.64 2.43
#